data_AF-A0A8S1TVY7-F1
#
_entry.id   AF-A0A8S1TVY7-F1
#
_cell.length_a   1.000
_cell.length_b   1.000
_cell.length_c   1.000
_cell.angle_alpha   90.00
_cell.angle_beta   90.00
_cell.angle_gamma   90.00
#
_symmetry.space_group_name_H-M   'P 1'
#
loop_
_entity.id
_entity.type
_entity.pdbx_description
1 polymer ?
#
loop_
_entity_poly.entity_id
_entity_poly.type
_entity_poly.pdbx_seq_one_letter_code
_entity_poly.pdbx_strand_id
1 'polypeptide(L)'
;MSSTINFSQLQNSHFYNLLNTQQFSHALSAAQLQGNLSPEVIQSAFNQNQNEMIVENDSGNRDYSLNVKPQTQQIAKPQFDKESPHLMISVYKQHQQANQKIYILQDDKIIGENQIHNNEIQIIRRKKTLRSDDNNLDFGLTSADPSNDYIPCKISTEFGFRYSSRITPQILVFLSLKQFNSKFAQMPQNVFKLIHQFIKEKPKFYVQDYGTSLKTLVRIHKDDPKIMNDNNQYLIGADFYFHVVQSSANPQIQGKKQQETDTDYFFQTLVREHIKDRARIHGLTKEESDTFQKCLQNYISTKKQGRKQYHLTNCNRPFLKIQFDTPIIKQMAIFIARPGTQQIFKIGRSQDCDIIVNMNTISRKQTQIKFNRNQWEICDGEGTKQSANGTWQSLQQFENPLNPIQQKTPQPLKIEDKMEIKVSDIIFRFDMAKFGITKRLKLNNHLYKELTRIDDF
;
A
#
# COMPACT_ATOMS: atom_id res chain seq x y z
N MET A 1 -8.26 29.43 49.28
CA MET A 1 -8.29 28.10 49.92
C MET A 1 -7.90 27.10 48.84
N SER A 2 -6.65 26.68 48.87
CA SER A 2 -5.99 25.90 47.82
C SER A 2 -5.70 24.52 48.37
N SER A 3 -6.20 23.46 47.74
CA SER A 3 -5.94 22.09 48.13
C SER A 3 -5.21 21.36 47.00
N THR A 4 -3.89 21.24 47.19
CA THR A 4 -2.96 20.37 46.48
C THR A 4 -3.28 18.89 46.71
N ILE A 5 -3.26 18.10 45.63
CA ILE A 5 -3.40 16.64 45.67
C ILE A 5 -2.00 16.02 45.54
N ASN A 6 -1.68 15.18 46.52
CA ASN A 6 -0.44 14.42 46.66
C ASN A 6 -0.44 13.20 45.70
N PHE A 7 0.64 13.01 44.96
CA PHE A 7 0.90 11.80 44.16
C PHE A 7 2.22 11.20 44.60
N SER A 8 2.16 10.14 45.40
CA SER A 8 3.28 9.22 45.59
C SER A 8 2.77 7.88 46.10
N GLN A 9 3.39 6.82 45.58
CA GLN A 9 3.36 5.41 45.99
C GLN A 9 2.51 4.46 45.14
N LEU A 10 3.25 3.50 44.57
CA LEU A 10 2.97 2.08 44.32
C LEU A 10 3.60 1.69 42.98
N GLN A 11 4.31 0.58 42.81
CA GLN A 11 5.04 -0.31 43.71
C GLN A 11 5.88 -1.18 42.76
N ASN A 12 7.13 -1.47 43.14
CA ASN A 12 7.90 -2.54 42.52
C ASN A 12 7.23 -3.89 42.81
N SER A 13 7.05 -4.72 41.78
CA SER A 13 6.95 -6.17 41.97
C SER A 13 7.48 -6.90 40.74
N HIS A 14 8.56 -7.65 40.96
CA HIS A 14 9.09 -8.67 40.08
C HIS A 14 8.02 -9.68 39.66
N PHE A 15 8.10 -10.14 38.40
CA PHE A 15 7.53 -11.41 37.99
C PHE A 15 8.52 -12.18 37.11
N TYR A 16 9.05 -13.26 37.66
CA TYR A 16 9.54 -14.41 36.89
C TYR A 16 8.32 -15.14 36.34
N ASN A 17 8.34 -15.47 35.05
CA ASN A 17 7.48 -16.53 34.51
C ASN A 17 8.30 -17.36 33.51
N LEU A 18 8.60 -18.59 33.92
CA LEU A 18 8.85 -19.70 33.02
C LEU A 18 7.54 -20.04 32.31
N LEU A 19 7.54 -20.06 30.98
CA LEU A 19 6.52 -20.72 30.18
C LEU A 19 7.17 -21.41 28.99
N ASN A 20 6.82 -22.69 28.85
CA ASN A 20 7.23 -23.62 27.80
C ASN A 20 7.12 -23.00 26.40
N THR A 21 8.26 -22.69 25.81
CA THR A 21 8.42 -22.56 24.37
C THR A 21 8.52 -23.97 23.78
N GLN A 22 7.49 -24.44 23.08
CA GLN A 22 7.70 -25.51 22.11
C GLN A 22 8.47 -24.92 20.92
N GLN A 23 9.79 -25.04 21.00
CA GLN A 23 10.71 -24.79 19.89
C GLN A 23 10.52 -25.87 18.82
N PHE A 24 10.59 -25.49 17.55
CA PHE A 24 11.08 -26.39 16.52
C PHE A 24 12.27 -25.76 15.81
N SER A 25 13.45 -26.22 16.21
CA SER A 25 14.62 -26.35 15.36
C SER A 25 14.42 -27.58 14.46
N HIS A 26 14.31 -27.37 13.15
CA HIS A 26 14.75 -28.38 12.19
C HIS A 26 15.97 -27.83 11.47
N ALA A 27 17.12 -28.44 11.77
CA ALA A 27 18.37 -28.23 11.06
C ALA A 27 18.26 -28.86 9.67
N LEU A 28 18.51 -28.06 8.63
CA LEU A 28 18.92 -28.58 7.33
C LEU A 28 20.44 -28.43 7.26
N SER A 29 21.12 -29.57 7.22
CA SER A 29 22.57 -29.68 7.06
C SER A 29 22.99 -29.15 5.70
N ALA A 30 23.86 -28.14 5.72
CA ALA A 30 24.63 -27.70 4.57
C ALA A 30 25.79 -28.67 4.33
N ALA A 31 25.88 -29.22 3.11
CA ALA A 31 27.09 -29.86 2.62
C ALA A 31 27.81 -28.91 1.67
N GLN A 32 28.96 -28.43 2.15
CA GLN A 32 30.24 -28.24 1.44
C GLN A 32 30.26 -27.46 0.12
N LEU A 33 30.74 -26.21 0.18
CA LEU A 33 31.78 -25.71 -0.73
C LEU A 33 32.75 -24.84 0.08
N GLN A 34 33.95 -25.37 0.35
CA GLN A 34 35.11 -24.60 0.76
C GLN A 34 35.84 -24.10 -0.49
N GLY A 35 36.21 -22.83 -0.49
CA GLY A 35 37.08 -22.22 -1.48
C GLY A 35 37.48 -20.82 -1.02
N ASN A 36 38.62 -20.74 -0.33
CA ASN A 36 39.29 -19.51 0.09
C ASN A 36 39.60 -18.57 -1.09
N LEU A 37 39.57 -17.26 -0.87
CA LEU A 37 40.75 -16.36 -0.90
C LEU A 37 40.37 -14.87 -0.73
N SER A 38 41.00 -14.26 0.28
CA SER A 38 41.47 -12.86 0.50
C SER A 38 40.67 -11.60 0.07
N PRO A 39 40.74 -10.51 0.88
CA PRO A 39 40.11 -9.22 0.57
C PRO A 39 41.07 -8.26 -0.13
N GLU A 40 40.67 -7.69 -1.27
CA GLU A 40 41.29 -6.48 -1.82
C GLU A 40 40.46 -5.26 -1.45
N VAL A 41 41.16 -4.34 -0.79
CA VAL A 41 40.74 -2.97 -0.51
C VAL A 41 40.89 -2.17 -1.80
N ILE A 42 39.79 -1.63 -2.33
CA ILE A 42 39.85 -0.59 -3.35
C ILE A 42 39.04 0.61 -2.85
N GLN A 43 39.78 1.64 -2.44
CA GLN A 43 39.28 3.01 -2.32
C GLN A 43 38.99 3.53 -3.73
N SER A 44 37.75 3.91 -4.02
CA SER A 44 37.43 4.70 -5.21
C SER A 44 36.98 6.11 -4.79
N ALA A 45 37.88 7.05 -5.03
CA ALA A 45 37.58 8.47 -5.07
C ALA A 45 36.72 8.76 -6.31
N PHE A 46 35.55 9.36 -6.13
CA PHE A 46 34.78 9.93 -7.24
C PHE A 46 35.05 11.43 -7.31
N ASN A 47 35.85 11.79 -8.31
CA ASN A 47 35.96 13.16 -8.80
C ASN A 47 34.92 13.41 -9.89
N GLN A 48 34.39 14.61 -9.87
CA GLN A 48 33.49 15.20 -10.84
C GLN A 48 34.12 15.18 -12.23
N ASN A 49 33.32 15.00 -13.29
CA ASN A 49 33.46 15.86 -14.46
C ASN A 49 32.16 15.95 -15.27
N GLN A 50 31.80 17.20 -15.52
CA GLN A 50 30.74 17.67 -16.39
C GLN A 50 31.25 17.73 -17.83
N ASN A 51 30.32 17.60 -18.78
CA ASN A 51 30.35 18.12 -20.15
C ASN A 51 31.56 17.81 -21.04
N GLU A 52 31.31 17.13 -22.15
CA GLU A 52 31.82 17.60 -23.44
C GLU A 52 30.93 17.09 -24.59
N MET A 53 30.24 18.03 -25.23
CA MET A 53 29.63 17.85 -26.55
C MET A 53 30.73 17.89 -27.59
N ILE A 54 30.76 16.90 -28.49
CA ILE A 54 31.60 16.92 -29.69
C ILE A 54 30.74 17.45 -30.85
N VAL A 55 31.23 18.53 -31.47
CA VAL A 55 30.82 19.08 -32.76
C VAL A 55 32.03 18.98 -33.70
N GLU A 56 31.74 18.94 -35.01
CA GLU A 56 32.64 19.01 -36.19
C GLU A 56 33.07 17.64 -36.79
N ASN A 57 33.11 17.40 -38.12
CA ASN A 57 33.02 18.28 -39.28
C ASN A 57 32.55 17.56 -40.57
N ASP A 58 32.14 18.39 -41.53
CA ASP A 58 31.73 18.16 -42.92
C ASP A 58 32.65 17.28 -43.79
N SER A 59 32.02 16.59 -44.75
CA SER A 59 32.52 16.53 -46.13
C SER A 59 31.37 16.19 -47.09
N GLY A 60 31.26 16.97 -48.16
CA GLY A 60 30.04 17.13 -48.94
C GLY A 60 29.77 16.08 -50.01
N ASN A 61 28.53 16.12 -50.52
CA ASN A 61 28.30 15.95 -51.95
C ASN A 61 26.99 16.64 -52.35
N ARG A 62 27.04 17.41 -53.43
CA ARG A 62 25.92 18.16 -54.00
C ARG A 62 25.14 17.25 -54.94
N ASP A 63 23.84 17.12 -54.73
CA ASP A 63 22.90 16.79 -55.80
C ASP A 63 21.63 17.64 -55.67
N TYR A 64 21.32 18.34 -56.75
CA TYR A 64 20.14 19.19 -56.88
C TYR A 64 18.89 18.33 -57.00
N SER A 65 18.11 18.25 -55.92
CA SER A 65 16.71 17.84 -55.98
C SER A 65 15.86 18.91 -55.31
N LEU A 66 14.85 19.41 -56.04
CA LEU A 66 13.79 20.29 -55.55
C LEU A 66 12.95 19.51 -54.53
N ASN A 67 13.44 19.43 -53.30
CA ASN A 67 12.71 18.92 -52.15
C ASN A 67 11.94 20.08 -51.52
N VAL A 68 10.63 20.12 -51.79
CA VAL A 68 9.67 20.79 -50.91
C VAL A 68 9.71 20.03 -49.58
N LYS A 69 10.59 20.47 -48.66
CA LYS A 69 10.63 19.95 -47.30
C LYS A 69 9.30 20.35 -46.63
N PRO A 70 8.47 19.42 -46.17
CA PRO A 70 7.41 19.79 -45.24
C PRO A 70 8.12 20.41 -44.04
N GLN A 71 7.74 21.64 -43.69
CA GLN A 71 8.17 22.27 -42.44
C GLN A 71 7.72 21.37 -41.30
N THR A 72 8.61 20.50 -40.87
CA THR A 72 8.44 19.71 -39.65
C THR A 72 8.56 20.74 -38.54
N GLN A 73 7.42 21.23 -38.04
CA GLN A 73 7.38 22.01 -36.81
C GLN A 73 8.10 21.16 -35.76
N GLN A 74 9.30 21.59 -35.38
CA GLN A 74 10.03 20.95 -34.28
C GLN A 74 9.17 21.18 -33.05
N ILE A 75 8.41 20.15 -32.66
CA ILE A 75 7.66 20.14 -31.40
C ILE A 75 8.73 20.27 -30.31
N ALA A 76 8.82 21.45 -29.71
CA ALA A 76 9.74 21.70 -28.61
C ALA A 76 9.52 20.62 -27.55
N LYS A 77 10.59 19.92 -27.18
CA LYS A 77 10.51 18.90 -26.12
C LYS A 77 9.96 19.57 -24.86
N PRO A 78 8.96 18.97 -24.19
CA PRO A 78 8.39 19.56 -22.98
C PRO A 78 9.51 19.73 -21.93
N GLN A 79 9.77 20.96 -21.54
CA GLN A 79 10.75 21.29 -20.51
C GLN A 79 10.08 21.16 -19.14
N PHE A 80 10.76 20.49 -18.20
CA PHE A 80 10.27 20.37 -16.82
C PHE A 80 10.15 21.74 -16.15
N ASP A 81 8.96 22.09 -15.67
CA ASP A 81 8.75 23.24 -14.80
C ASP A 81 8.60 22.81 -13.34
N LYS A 82 9.66 23.05 -12.56
CA LYS A 82 9.73 22.75 -11.11
C LYS A 82 8.64 23.43 -10.28
N GLU A 83 8.10 24.54 -10.78
CA GLU A 83 7.11 25.33 -10.06
C GLU A 83 5.67 24.93 -10.37
N SER A 84 5.47 24.22 -11.47
CA SER A 84 4.19 23.64 -11.84
C SER A 84 3.93 22.33 -11.08
N PRO A 85 2.68 21.98 -10.81
CA PRO A 85 2.39 20.74 -10.09
C PRO A 85 2.63 19.50 -10.93
N HIS A 86 3.26 18.54 -10.29
CA HIS A 86 3.81 17.35 -10.91
C HIS A 86 3.79 16.19 -9.92
N LEU A 87 3.64 14.99 -10.47
CA LEU A 87 3.77 13.75 -9.74
C LEU A 87 5.15 13.17 -10.05
N MET A 88 6.00 13.06 -9.02
CA MET A 88 7.29 12.40 -9.13
C MET A 88 7.10 10.91 -8.83
N ILE A 89 7.56 10.05 -9.73
CA ILE A 89 7.46 8.59 -9.62
C ILE A 89 8.87 8.04 -9.56
N SER A 90 9.28 7.58 -8.37
CA SER A 90 10.57 6.94 -8.17
C SER A 90 10.41 5.42 -8.30
N VAL A 91 11.20 4.80 -9.19
CA VAL A 91 11.14 3.37 -9.50
C VAL A 91 12.45 2.71 -9.10
N TYR A 92 12.40 1.73 -8.20
CA TYR A 92 13.59 1.01 -7.72
C TYR A 92 13.27 -0.44 -7.39
N LYS A 93 14.31 -1.29 -7.39
CA LYS A 93 14.19 -2.67 -6.89
C LYS A 93 14.33 -2.68 -5.37
N GLN A 94 13.64 -3.62 -4.72
CA GLN A 94 13.83 -3.87 -3.29
C GLN A 94 15.33 -4.10 -2.99
N HIS A 95 15.89 -3.36 -2.03
CA HIS A 95 17.32 -3.29 -1.67
C HIS A 95 18.26 -2.55 -2.65
N GLN A 96 17.77 -1.95 -3.73
CA GLN A 96 18.60 -1.21 -4.71
C GLN A 96 18.13 0.24 -4.87
N GLN A 97 17.89 0.94 -3.76
CA GLN A 97 17.46 2.34 -3.79
C GLN A 97 18.49 3.27 -4.46
N ALA A 98 19.77 2.92 -4.42
CA ALA A 98 20.82 3.69 -5.09
C ALA A 98 20.64 3.76 -6.62
N ASN A 99 19.97 2.77 -7.22
CA ASN A 99 19.72 2.69 -8.66
C ASN A 99 18.29 3.13 -9.03
N GLN A 100 17.72 4.07 -8.26
CA GLN A 100 16.39 4.57 -8.53
C GLN A 100 16.33 5.35 -9.85
N LYS A 101 15.30 5.06 -10.65
CA LYS A 101 14.91 5.89 -11.79
C LYS A 101 13.81 6.84 -11.35
N ILE A 102 13.88 8.10 -11.78
CA ILE A 102 12.89 9.11 -11.43
C ILE A 102 12.19 9.56 -12.71
N TYR A 103 10.87 9.49 -12.68
CA TYR A 103 9.99 9.96 -13.75
C TYR A 103 9.16 11.11 -13.21
N ILE A 104 8.96 12.12 -14.05
CA ILE A 104 8.18 13.31 -13.68
C ILE A 104 6.98 13.36 -14.60
N LEU A 105 5.81 13.19 -14.02
CA LEU A 105 4.55 13.34 -14.71
C LEU A 105 4.02 14.76 -14.46
N GLN A 106 3.82 15.51 -15.53
CA GLN A 106 3.32 16.88 -15.50
C GLN A 106 2.39 17.11 -16.69
N ASP A 107 1.22 17.71 -16.46
CA ASP A 107 0.21 18.01 -17.49
C ASP A 107 -0.13 16.78 -18.36
N ASP A 108 -0.38 15.64 -17.70
CA ASP A 108 -0.68 14.33 -18.29
C ASP A 108 0.43 13.75 -19.18
N LYS A 109 1.66 14.26 -19.06
CA LYS A 109 2.83 13.80 -19.85
C LYS A 109 4.02 13.46 -18.98
N ILE A 110 4.72 12.38 -19.31
CA ILE A 110 6.02 12.09 -18.72
C ILE A 110 7.07 13.00 -19.39
N ILE A 111 7.73 13.83 -18.59
CA ILE A 111 8.73 14.76 -19.11
C ILE A 111 9.95 14.00 -19.63
N GLY A 112 10.38 14.33 -20.85
CA GLY A 112 11.51 13.71 -21.53
C GLY A 112 11.12 12.58 -22.49
N GLU A 113 9.86 12.14 -22.45
CA GLU A 113 9.31 11.17 -23.39
C GLU A 113 8.49 11.87 -24.47
N ASN A 114 8.50 11.32 -25.69
CA ASN A 114 7.76 11.88 -26.82
C ASN A 114 6.29 11.40 -26.88
N GLN A 115 5.84 10.66 -25.87
CA GLN A 115 4.53 10.04 -25.86
C GLN A 115 3.46 10.96 -25.26
N ILE A 116 2.29 10.99 -25.91
CA ILE A 116 1.08 11.59 -25.36
C ILE A 116 0.28 10.45 -24.73
N HIS A 117 0.20 10.44 -23.41
CA HIS A 117 -0.61 9.45 -22.71
C HIS A 117 -2.07 9.90 -22.72
N ASN A 118 -2.98 9.02 -23.12
CA ASN A 118 -4.43 9.29 -23.14
C ASN A 118 -5.02 9.20 -21.72
N ASN A 119 -4.51 10.02 -20.78
CA ASN A 119 -4.88 10.00 -19.37
C ASN A 119 -4.58 8.68 -18.63
N GLU A 120 -3.76 7.82 -19.21
CA GLU A 120 -3.42 6.51 -18.67
C GLU A 120 -1.95 6.19 -18.91
N ILE A 121 -1.27 5.75 -17.86
CA ILE A 121 0.12 5.32 -17.88
C ILE A 121 0.16 3.82 -17.60
N GLN A 122 0.80 3.04 -18.48
CA GLN A 122 0.83 1.59 -18.39
C GLN A 122 2.16 1.10 -17.81
N ILE A 123 2.10 0.25 -16.79
CA ILE A 123 3.27 -0.48 -16.28
C ILE A 123 3.28 -1.82 -17.01
N ILE A 124 4.30 -2.06 -17.84
CA ILE A 124 4.35 -3.22 -18.74
C ILE A 124 5.57 -4.08 -18.41
N ARG A 125 5.37 -5.40 -18.34
CA ARG A 125 6.46 -6.37 -18.32
C ARG A 125 6.72 -6.86 -19.73
N ARG A 126 7.96 -6.76 -20.20
CA ARG A 126 8.34 -7.23 -21.54
C ARG A 126 9.22 -8.47 -21.53
N LYS A 127 9.07 -9.29 -22.56
CA LYS A 127 10.06 -10.25 -23.02
C LYS A 127 11.31 -9.49 -23.43
N LYS A 128 12.49 -9.96 -23.01
CA LYS A 128 13.78 -9.39 -23.36
C LYS A 128 14.10 -9.70 -24.83
N THR A 129 13.39 -9.07 -25.78
CA THR A 129 13.71 -9.15 -27.21
C THR A 129 14.79 -8.14 -27.58
N LEU A 130 15.70 -8.58 -28.45
CA LEU A 130 17.00 -7.98 -28.75
C LEU A 130 16.95 -6.68 -29.59
N ARG A 131 15.79 -6.05 -29.80
CA ARG A 131 15.66 -4.86 -30.64
C ARG A 131 15.19 -3.68 -29.79
N SER A 132 16.08 -2.73 -29.57
CA SER A 132 16.04 -1.66 -28.57
C SER A 132 15.14 -0.47 -28.90
N ASP A 133 14.38 -0.49 -30.00
CA ASP A 133 13.90 0.77 -30.57
C ASP A 133 12.40 1.06 -30.40
N ASP A 134 11.66 0.21 -29.68
CA ASP A 134 10.30 0.54 -29.25
C ASP A 134 10.37 1.50 -28.04
N ASN A 135 10.71 2.75 -28.32
CA ASN A 135 10.72 3.92 -27.42
C ASN A 135 9.32 4.34 -26.90
N ASN A 136 8.35 3.44 -26.99
CA ASN A 136 6.94 3.73 -26.79
C ASN A 136 6.35 3.13 -25.49
N LEU A 137 7.15 3.00 -24.43
CA LEU A 137 6.68 2.49 -23.14
C LEU A 137 7.05 3.39 -21.95
N ASP A 138 6.04 3.62 -21.11
CA ASP A 138 6.14 4.45 -19.90
C ASP A 138 7.00 3.79 -18.80
N PHE A 139 6.71 2.53 -18.42
CA PHE A 139 7.47 1.79 -17.39
C PHE A 139 7.70 0.32 -17.75
N GLY A 140 8.91 -0.01 -18.22
CA GLY A 140 9.32 -1.39 -18.52
C GLY A 140 9.85 -2.16 -17.30
N LEU A 141 9.17 -3.24 -16.91
CA LEU A 141 9.68 -4.21 -15.94
C LEU A 141 10.57 -5.23 -16.66
N THR A 142 11.83 -5.42 -16.20
CA THR A 142 12.71 -6.47 -16.74
C THR A 142 12.17 -7.85 -16.35
N SER A 143 11.73 -8.64 -17.33
CA SER A 143 11.29 -10.02 -17.09
C SER A 143 12.46 -11.01 -17.13
N ALA A 144 12.54 -11.92 -16.14
CA ALA A 144 13.27 -13.18 -16.26
C ALA A 144 12.47 -14.25 -17.03
N ASP A 145 11.16 -14.07 -17.11
CA ASP A 145 10.22 -15.02 -17.71
C ASP A 145 9.95 -14.61 -19.18
N PRO A 146 10.39 -15.41 -20.16
CA PRO A 146 10.37 -15.03 -21.58
C PRO A 146 9.00 -15.25 -22.25
N SER A 147 7.97 -15.62 -21.50
CA SER A 147 6.78 -16.23 -22.09
C SER A 147 5.74 -15.24 -22.63
N ASN A 148 5.49 -14.05 -22.05
CA ASN A 148 4.55 -13.06 -22.61
C ASN A 148 4.76 -11.63 -22.09
N ASP A 149 4.43 -10.64 -22.93
CA ASP A 149 4.23 -9.26 -22.51
C ASP A 149 2.85 -9.13 -21.85
N TYR A 150 2.78 -8.55 -20.65
CA TYR A 150 1.50 -8.25 -20.01
C TYR A 150 1.59 -7.00 -19.16
N ILE A 151 0.42 -6.37 -18.97
CA ILE A 151 0.24 -5.14 -18.20
C ILE A 151 -0.24 -5.54 -16.81
N PRO A 152 0.63 -5.61 -15.78
CA PRO A 152 0.20 -5.89 -14.42
C PRO A 152 -0.77 -4.84 -13.85
N CYS A 153 -0.53 -3.56 -14.14
CA CYS A 153 -1.35 -2.46 -13.65
C CYS A 153 -1.25 -1.22 -14.53
N LYS A 154 -2.21 -0.30 -14.34
CA LYS A 154 -2.19 1.04 -14.94
C LYS A 154 -2.34 2.12 -13.87
N ILE A 155 -1.84 3.30 -14.20
CA ILE A 155 -2.07 4.54 -13.45
C ILE A 155 -2.97 5.42 -14.29
N SER A 156 -4.17 5.73 -13.80
CA SER A 156 -5.06 6.71 -14.40
C SER A 156 -4.70 8.12 -13.92
N THR A 157 -4.50 9.01 -14.87
CA THR A 157 -4.20 10.43 -14.67
C THR A 157 -5.39 11.33 -15.03
N GLU A 158 -6.52 10.74 -15.43
CA GLU A 158 -7.72 11.45 -15.90
C GLU A 158 -8.14 12.60 -14.98
N PHE A 159 -8.04 12.41 -13.67
CA PHE A 159 -8.40 13.41 -12.66
C PHE A 159 -7.19 13.99 -11.93
N GLY A 160 -5.98 13.65 -12.38
CA GLY A 160 -4.71 13.99 -11.76
C GLY A 160 -4.35 15.45 -11.95
N PHE A 161 -4.37 15.93 -13.20
CA PHE A 161 -4.04 17.32 -13.55
C PHE A 161 -5.24 18.15 -13.96
N ARG A 162 -6.46 17.63 -13.79
CA ARG A 162 -7.68 18.44 -13.88
C ARG A 162 -7.69 19.45 -12.73
N TYR A 163 -6.97 20.56 -12.87
CA TYR A 163 -7.17 21.73 -12.04
C TYR A 163 -8.60 22.18 -12.25
N SER A 164 -9.45 21.91 -11.27
CA SER A 164 -10.77 22.51 -11.11
C SER A 164 -11.40 22.99 -12.42
N SER A 165 -11.90 22.05 -13.22
CA SER A 165 -12.89 22.33 -14.26
C SER A 165 -14.17 22.98 -13.69
N ARG A 166 -14.28 23.12 -12.36
CA ARG A 166 -15.33 23.88 -11.67
C ARG A 166 -15.10 25.38 -11.60
N ILE A 167 -13.98 25.93 -12.08
CA ILE A 167 -13.92 27.37 -12.33
C ILE A 167 -14.74 27.61 -13.60
N THR A 168 -16.07 27.60 -13.44
CA THR A 168 -16.97 27.95 -14.53
C THR A 168 -16.88 29.47 -14.77
N PRO A 169 -17.27 29.96 -15.95
CA PRO A 169 -17.38 31.41 -16.19
C PRO A 169 -18.19 32.12 -15.09
N GLN A 170 -19.24 31.49 -14.56
CA GLN A 170 -20.07 32.04 -13.48
C GLN A 170 -19.28 32.17 -12.16
N ILE A 171 -18.43 31.20 -11.84
CA ILE A 171 -17.56 31.24 -10.65
C ILE A 171 -16.46 32.30 -10.81
N LEU A 172 -15.94 32.48 -12.03
CA LEU A 172 -15.00 33.57 -12.33
C LEU A 172 -15.66 34.94 -12.18
N VAL A 173 -16.86 35.11 -12.72
CA VAL A 173 -17.67 36.32 -12.55
C VAL A 173 -17.92 36.56 -11.07
N PHE A 174 -18.32 35.54 -10.30
CA PHE A 174 -18.51 35.66 -8.87
C PHE A 174 -17.23 36.10 -8.13
N LEU A 175 -16.07 35.52 -8.47
CA LEU A 175 -14.79 35.89 -7.87
C LEU A 175 -14.34 37.31 -8.30
N SER A 176 -14.71 37.76 -9.50
CA SER A 176 -14.39 39.09 -10.02
C SER A 176 -15.22 40.20 -9.37
N LEU A 177 -16.42 39.88 -8.86
CA LEU A 177 -17.22 40.81 -8.06
C LEU A 177 -16.46 41.36 -6.85
N LYS A 178 -15.46 40.64 -6.33
CA LYS A 178 -14.58 41.17 -5.28
C LYS A 178 -13.86 42.46 -5.69
N GLN A 179 -13.49 42.59 -6.96
CA GLN A 179 -12.78 43.74 -7.51
C GLN A 179 -13.74 44.84 -7.99
N PHE A 180 -14.90 44.44 -8.53
CA PHE A 180 -15.81 45.37 -9.22
C PHE A 180 -17.05 45.77 -8.40
N ASN A 181 -17.30 45.14 -7.25
CA ASN A 181 -18.48 45.42 -6.42
C ASN A 181 -18.07 45.74 -4.97
N SER A 182 -18.44 46.94 -4.52
CA SER A 182 -18.07 47.48 -3.20
C SER A 182 -18.61 46.66 -2.02
N LYS A 183 -19.78 46.01 -2.18
CA LYS A 183 -20.35 45.13 -1.15
C LYS A 183 -19.59 43.80 -1.06
N PHE A 184 -19.19 43.24 -2.20
CA PHE A 184 -18.37 42.02 -2.24
C PHE A 184 -16.92 42.26 -1.81
N ALA A 185 -16.38 43.46 -2.03
CA ALA A 185 -15.06 43.86 -1.56
C ALA A 185 -14.97 43.83 -0.01
N GLN A 186 -16.08 44.07 0.68
CA GLN A 186 -16.17 43.99 2.15
C GLN A 186 -16.27 42.56 2.69
N MET A 187 -16.45 41.55 1.83
CA MET A 187 -16.60 40.17 2.29
C MET A 187 -15.28 39.67 2.92
N PRO A 188 -15.33 39.00 4.09
CA PRO A 188 -14.13 38.56 4.78
C PRO A 188 -13.26 37.65 3.91
N GLN A 189 -11.95 37.85 3.98
CA GLN A 189 -10.98 37.09 3.18
C GLN A 189 -11.06 35.58 3.41
N ASN A 190 -11.51 35.16 4.59
CA ASN A 190 -11.71 33.75 4.93
C ASN A 190 -12.82 33.08 4.11
N VAL A 191 -13.89 33.82 3.75
CA VAL A 191 -14.97 33.28 2.91
C VAL A 191 -14.46 33.01 1.50
N PHE A 192 -13.67 33.93 0.92
CA PHE A 192 -13.01 33.70 -0.36
C PHE A 192 -12.02 32.53 -0.32
N LYS A 193 -11.30 32.34 0.80
CA LYS A 193 -10.44 31.17 0.98
C LYS A 193 -11.25 29.87 0.96
N LEU A 194 -12.39 29.83 1.67
CA LEU A 194 -13.28 28.67 1.70
C LEU A 194 -13.88 28.37 0.32
N ILE A 195 -14.37 29.39 -0.39
CA ILE A 195 -14.90 29.25 -1.75
C ILE A 195 -13.81 28.73 -2.70
N HIS A 196 -12.61 29.30 -2.64
CA HIS A 196 -11.49 28.86 -3.46
C HIS A 196 -11.00 27.44 -3.11
N GLN A 197 -11.04 27.05 -1.83
CA GLN A 197 -10.77 25.67 -1.40
C GLN A 197 -11.86 24.69 -1.87
N PHE A 198 -13.12 25.13 -1.89
CA PHE A 198 -14.25 24.34 -2.36
C PHE A 198 -14.21 24.11 -3.88
N ILE A 199 -13.83 25.13 -4.65
CA ILE A 199 -13.75 25.06 -6.10
C ILE A 199 -12.57 24.18 -6.54
N LYS A 200 -11.44 24.23 -5.82
CA LYS A 200 -10.26 23.39 -6.12
C LYS A 200 -10.49 21.94 -5.73
N GLU A 201 -10.93 21.12 -6.69
CA GLU A 201 -10.82 19.67 -6.55
C GLU A 201 -9.35 19.29 -6.35
N LYS A 202 -9.09 18.49 -5.32
CA LYS A 202 -7.76 17.91 -5.10
C LYS A 202 -7.47 16.97 -6.27
N PRO A 203 -6.21 16.92 -6.76
CA PRO A 203 -5.83 15.96 -7.78
C PRO A 203 -6.14 14.54 -7.32
N LYS A 204 -6.53 13.69 -8.26
CA LYS A 204 -6.78 12.27 -7.99
C LYS A 204 -6.12 11.45 -9.07
N PHE A 205 -5.10 10.71 -8.68
CA PHE A 205 -4.50 9.66 -9.48
C PHE A 205 -5.02 8.33 -8.95
N TYR A 206 -5.15 7.33 -9.82
CA TYR A 206 -5.62 6.02 -9.43
C TYR A 206 -4.70 4.94 -9.97
N VAL A 207 -4.38 3.94 -9.17
CA VAL A 207 -3.73 2.70 -9.62
C VAL A 207 -4.79 1.61 -9.74
N GLN A 208 -4.78 0.90 -10.86
CA GLN A 208 -5.68 -0.24 -11.08
C GLN A 208 -4.88 -1.47 -11.45
N ASP A 209 -5.09 -2.55 -10.71
CA ASP A 209 -4.53 -3.86 -10.99
C ASP A 209 -5.38 -4.62 -12.01
N TYR A 210 -4.73 -5.37 -12.92
CA TYR A 210 -5.40 -6.13 -13.97
C TYR A 210 -5.62 -7.62 -13.66
N GLY A 211 -5.44 -8.06 -12.42
CA GLY A 211 -5.64 -9.45 -12.01
C GLY A 211 -4.51 -10.38 -12.42
N THR A 212 -3.30 -9.87 -12.64
CA THR A 212 -2.16 -10.70 -13.06
C THR A 212 -1.54 -11.46 -11.88
N SER A 213 -0.81 -12.54 -12.14
CA SER A 213 -0.17 -13.35 -11.10
C SER A 213 0.87 -12.59 -10.26
N LEU A 214 1.41 -11.48 -10.78
CA LEU A 214 2.36 -10.64 -10.05
C LEU A 214 1.75 -9.92 -8.86
N LYS A 215 0.46 -9.58 -8.97
CA LYS A 215 -0.29 -8.72 -8.06
C LYS A 215 0.32 -7.31 -7.97
N THR A 216 -0.54 -6.34 -7.72
CA THR A 216 -0.14 -5.00 -7.31
C THR A 216 -0.39 -4.89 -5.82
N LEU A 217 0.66 -4.60 -5.09
CA LEU A 217 0.65 -4.50 -3.64
C LEU A 217 0.88 -3.05 -3.23
N VAL A 218 0.26 -2.62 -2.13
CA VAL A 218 0.38 -1.27 -1.58
C VAL A 218 1.07 -1.37 -0.24
N ARG A 219 2.06 -0.52 0.02
CA ARG A 219 2.75 -0.52 1.31
C ARG A 219 1.81 -0.07 2.43
N ILE A 220 1.81 -0.83 3.51
CA ILE A 220 1.22 -0.41 4.78
C ILE A 220 2.31 0.31 5.55
N HIS A 221 2.05 1.57 5.91
CA HIS A 221 2.97 2.31 6.75
C HIS A 221 2.68 2.05 8.23
N LYS A 222 3.72 2.19 9.03
CA LYS A 222 3.63 2.05 10.49
C LYS A 222 2.67 3.06 11.11
N ASP A 223 2.75 4.31 10.66
CA ASP A 223 2.02 5.45 11.24
C ASP A 223 0.65 5.65 10.59
N ASP A 224 0.30 4.80 9.62
CA ASP A 224 -1.01 4.76 8.95
C ASP A 224 -1.54 3.31 8.91
N PRO A 225 -2.07 2.80 10.03
CA PRO A 225 -2.65 1.45 10.09
C PRO A 225 -3.81 1.30 9.10
N LYS A 226 -3.89 0.15 8.43
CA LYS A 226 -4.98 -0.16 7.50
C LYS A 226 -6.00 -1.09 8.15
N ILE A 227 -7.29 -0.81 7.92
CA ILE A 227 -8.38 -1.68 8.36
C ILE A 227 -8.32 -2.99 7.57
N MET A 228 -8.39 -4.11 8.29
CA MET A 228 -8.42 -5.44 7.73
C MET A 228 -9.85 -5.85 7.40
N ASN A 229 -10.10 -6.19 6.14
CA ASN A 229 -11.38 -6.70 5.67
C ASN A 229 -11.24 -8.16 5.24
N ASP A 230 -12.39 -8.84 5.16
CA ASP A 230 -12.49 -10.18 4.60
C ASP A 230 -11.91 -10.25 3.18
N ASN A 231 -11.23 -11.34 2.89
CA ASN A 231 -10.55 -11.61 1.62
C ASN A 231 -9.41 -10.64 1.30
N ASN A 232 -8.95 -9.80 2.23
CA ASN A 232 -7.71 -9.07 2.01
C ASN A 232 -6.52 -10.05 2.00
N GLN A 233 -5.59 -9.83 1.08
CA GLN A 233 -4.32 -10.54 1.03
C GLN A 233 -3.17 -9.60 1.41
N TYR A 234 -2.21 -10.10 2.19
CA TYR A 234 -1.05 -9.37 2.64
C TYR A 234 0.24 -10.12 2.32
N LEU A 235 1.29 -9.37 1.97
CA LEU A 235 2.66 -9.82 1.87
C LEU A 235 3.46 -9.21 3.03
N ILE A 236 4.12 -10.05 3.81
CA ILE A 236 5.10 -9.61 4.81
C ILE A 236 6.47 -10.14 4.45
N GLY A 237 7.50 -9.31 4.61
CA GLY A 237 8.84 -9.69 4.17
C GLY A 237 8.96 -9.65 2.65
N ALA A 238 9.69 -10.59 2.07
CA ALA A 238 9.89 -10.66 0.62
C ALA A 238 8.82 -11.51 -0.09
N ASP A 239 8.39 -12.60 0.56
CA ASP A 239 7.74 -13.74 -0.09
C ASP A 239 6.70 -14.47 0.78
N PHE A 240 6.39 -13.96 1.98
CA PHE A 240 5.46 -14.64 2.89
C PHE A 240 4.07 -14.00 2.87
N TYR A 241 3.09 -14.74 2.34
CA TYR A 241 1.71 -14.28 2.21
C TYR A 241 0.80 -14.82 3.31
N PHE A 242 -0.18 -14.01 3.69
CA PHE A 242 -1.35 -14.47 4.41
C PHE A 242 -2.62 -13.75 3.95
N HIS A 243 -3.76 -14.36 4.23
CA HIS A 243 -5.08 -13.90 3.79
C HIS A 243 -6.01 -13.81 4.97
N VAL A 244 -6.88 -12.80 4.96
CA VAL A 244 -8.01 -12.72 5.88
C VAL A 244 -9.12 -13.58 5.33
N VAL A 245 -9.37 -14.71 5.99
CA VAL A 245 -10.45 -15.63 5.60
C VAL A 245 -11.78 -15.10 6.12
N GLN A 246 -11.77 -14.54 7.33
CA GLN A 246 -12.96 -14.05 7.99
C GLN A 246 -12.60 -13.08 9.10
N SER A 247 -13.39 -12.03 9.26
CA SER A 247 -13.26 -11.05 10.32
C SER A 247 -14.64 -10.69 10.89
N SER A 248 -14.68 -10.48 12.19
CA SER A 248 -15.82 -9.92 12.89
C SER A 248 -15.29 -8.95 13.93
N ALA A 249 -15.71 -7.70 13.83
CA ALA A 249 -15.29 -6.65 14.75
C ALA A 249 -16.42 -6.23 15.69
N ASN A 250 -17.66 -6.25 15.18
CA ASN A 250 -18.90 -6.02 15.93
C ASN A 250 -19.82 -7.22 15.72
N PRO A 251 -19.75 -8.26 16.55
CA PRO A 251 -20.67 -9.40 16.42
C PRO A 251 -22.13 -8.92 16.57
N GLN A 252 -23.00 -9.36 15.66
CA GLN A 252 -24.42 -9.03 15.75
C GLN A 252 -25.05 -9.82 16.91
N ILE A 253 -25.55 -9.10 17.92
CA ILE A 253 -26.31 -9.69 19.02
C ILE A 253 -27.66 -10.19 18.44
N GLN A 254 -27.71 -11.45 18.03
CA GLN A 254 -28.97 -12.09 17.68
C GLN A 254 -29.74 -12.40 18.98
N GLY A 255 -30.70 -11.54 19.35
CA GLY A 255 -31.78 -11.84 20.31
C GLY A 255 -31.38 -12.18 21.77
N LYS A 256 -32.07 -11.56 22.73
CA LYS A 256 -31.82 -11.64 24.20
C LYS A 256 -31.91 -13.03 24.88
N LYS A 257 -32.01 -14.17 24.17
CA LYS A 257 -32.29 -15.49 24.77
C LYS A 257 -31.11 -16.49 24.84
N GLN A 258 -29.88 -16.12 24.50
CA GLN A 258 -28.77 -17.10 24.33
C GLN A 258 -27.48 -16.86 25.15
N GLN A 259 -27.48 -16.00 26.16
CA GLN A 259 -26.22 -15.61 26.84
C GLN A 259 -25.50 -16.73 27.61
N GLU A 260 -26.20 -17.66 28.27
CA GLU A 260 -25.53 -18.78 28.99
C GLU A 260 -25.11 -19.92 28.05
N THR A 261 -25.76 -20.07 26.90
CA THR A 261 -25.30 -20.98 25.83
C THR A 261 -24.12 -20.42 25.02
N ASP A 262 -23.79 -19.13 25.15
CA ASP A 262 -22.82 -18.44 24.29
C ASP A 262 -21.38 -18.84 24.60
N THR A 263 -21.02 -19.02 25.89
CA THR A 263 -19.64 -19.33 26.29
C THR A 263 -19.24 -20.76 25.89
N ASP A 264 -20.08 -21.76 26.22
CA ASP A 264 -19.83 -23.15 25.81
C ASP A 264 -19.88 -23.29 24.29
N TYR A 265 -20.82 -22.62 23.62
CA TYR A 265 -20.89 -22.61 22.16
C TYR A 265 -19.62 -22.02 21.55
N PHE A 266 -19.13 -20.90 22.09
CA PHE A 266 -17.90 -20.25 21.66
C PHE A 266 -16.69 -21.18 21.76
N PHE A 267 -16.44 -21.79 22.93
CA PHE A 267 -15.30 -22.69 23.09
C PHE A 267 -15.43 -23.97 22.26
N GLN A 268 -16.64 -24.55 22.14
CA GLN A 268 -16.86 -25.69 21.26
C GLN A 268 -16.64 -25.32 19.78
N THR A 269 -16.96 -24.09 19.39
CA THR A 269 -16.65 -23.56 18.05
C THR A 269 -15.13 -23.48 17.85
N LEU A 270 -14.39 -22.88 18.78
CA LEU A 270 -12.94 -22.79 18.71
C LEU A 270 -12.25 -24.16 18.67
N VAL A 271 -12.73 -25.12 19.46
CA VAL A 271 -12.21 -26.50 19.46
C VAL A 271 -12.39 -27.15 18.09
N ARG A 272 -13.54 -26.93 17.45
CA ARG A 272 -13.79 -27.44 16.10
C ARG A 272 -12.90 -26.79 15.06
N GLU A 273 -12.72 -25.48 15.11
CA GLU A 273 -11.79 -24.74 14.25
C GLU A 273 -10.35 -25.24 14.43
N HIS A 274 -9.93 -25.47 15.68
CA HIS A 274 -8.62 -26.02 16.01
C HIS A 274 -8.42 -27.43 15.46
N ILE A 275 -9.38 -28.35 15.66
CA ILE A 275 -9.26 -29.74 15.20
C ILE A 275 -9.37 -29.85 13.68
N LYS A 276 -10.32 -29.14 13.07
CA LYS A 276 -10.62 -29.23 11.63
C LYS A 276 -9.55 -28.56 10.79
N ASP A 277 -9.22 -27.32 11.11
CA ASP A 277 -8.35 -26.48 10.28
C ASP A 277 -6.94 -26.34 10.86
N ARG A 278 -6.63 -27.05 11.96
CA ARG A 278 -5.37 -26.91 12.72
C ARG A 278 -5.11 -25.47 13.13
N ALA A 279 -6.18 -24.73 13.42
CA ALA A 279 -6.10 -23.31 13.73
C ALA A 279 -5.40 -23.06 15.06
N ARG A 280 -4.42 -22.17 15.07
CA ARG A 280 -3.80 -21.65 16.30
C ARG A 280 -4.68 -20.54 16.85
N ILE A 281 -5.07 -20.67 18.13
CA ILE A 281 -5.96 -19.72 18.78
C ILE A 281 -5.12 -18.75 19.61
N HIS A 282 -5.32 -17.45 19.39
CA HIS A 282 -4.60 -16.36 20.05
C HIS A 282 -5.58 -15.42 20.73
N GLY A 283 -5.13 -14.72 21.78
CA GLY A 283 -5.90 -13.66 22.44
C GLY A 283 -6.87 -14.10 23.54
N LEU A 284 -6.87 -15.39 23.90
CA LEU A 284 -7.57 -15.88 25.08
C LEU A 284 -6.84 -15.44 26.36
N THR A 285 -7.60 -15.10 27.40
CA THR A 285 -7.08 -14.97 28.77
C THR A 285 -6.62 -16.33 29.31
N LYS A 286 -5.94 -16.33 30.47
CA LYS A 286 -5.46 -17.58 31.09
C LYS A 286 -6.64 -18.50 31.44
N GLU A 287 -7.70 -17.93 32.01
CA GLU A 287 -8.91 -18.65 32.41
C GLU A 287 -9.66 -19.20 31.18
N GLU A 288 -9.75 -18.41 30.11
CA GLU A 288 -10.34 -18.85 28.83
C GLU A 288 -9.49 -19.94 28.16
N SER A 289 -8.16 -19.85 28.25
CA SER A 289 -7.25 -20.88 27.74
C SER A 289 -7.44 -22.21 28.48
N ASP A 290 -7.57 -22.18 29.81
CA ASP A 290 -7.83 -23.39 30.60
C ASP A 290 -9.19 -24.01 30.24
N THR A 291 -10.20 -23.16 30.01
CA THR A 291 -11.53 -23.60 29.58
C THR A 291 -11.49 -24.23 28.19
N PHE A 292 -10.79 -23.59 27.25
CA PHE A 292 -10.56 -24.13 25.91
C PHE A 292 -9.87 -25.51 25.96
N GLN A 293 -8.84 -25.68 26.80
CA GLN A 293 -8.14 -26.96 26.96
C GLN A 293 -9.06 -28.05 27.53
N LYS A 294 -9.89 -27.74 28.53
CA LYS A 294 -10.90 -28.67 29.06
C LYS A 294 -11.88 -29.11 27.97
N CYS A 295 -12.41 -28.16 27.20
CA CYS A 295 -13.31 -28.45 26.07
C CYS A 295 -12.62 -29.30 24.99
N LEU A 296 -11.35 -29.05 24.70
CA LEU A 296 -10.55 -29.80 23.74
C LEU A 296 -10.36 -31.26 24.17
N GLN A 297 -9.97 -31.49 25.43
CA GLN A 297 -9.81 -32.84 25.98
C GLN A 297 -11.13 -33.62 25.98
N ASN A 298 -12.23 -32.96 26.37
CA ASN A 298 -13.56 -33.54 26.33
C ASN A 298 -14.00 -33.91 24.90
N TYR A 299 -13.68 -33.07 23.91
CA TYR A 299 -13.99 -33.35 22.51
C TYR A 299 -13.21 -34.56 21.97
N ILE A 300 -11.94 -34.70 22.36
CA ILE A 300 -11.09 -35.83 21.97
C ILE A 300 -11.59 -37.13 22.62
N SER A 301 -11.94 -37.12 23.90
CA SER A 301 -12.34 -38.33 24.65
C SER A 301 -13.71 -38.86 24.25
N THR A 302 -14.67 -37.98 23.94
CA THR A 302 -16.07 -38.37 23.67
C THR A 302 -16.35 -38.84 22.23
N LYS A 303 -15.32 -38.97 21.37
CA LYS A 303 -15.42 -39.40 19.95
C LYS A 303 -16.67 -38.84 19.23
N LYS A 304 -16.60 -37.57 18.84
CA LYS A 304 -17.56 -36.86 17.94
C LYS A 304 -19.03 -36.94 18.40
N GLN A 305 -19.37 -36.25 19.48
CA GLN A 305 -20.77 -35.93 19.75
C GLN A 305 -21.32 -34.93 18.71
N GLY A 306 -22.37 -35.36 18.00
CA GLY A 306 -23.42 -34.53 17.42
C GLY A 306 -23.10 -33.68 16.17
N ARG A 307 -24.02 -33.75 15.19
CA ARG A 307 -24.07 -32.95 13.94
C ARG A 307 -24.35 -31.45 14.15
N LYS A 308 -24.31 -30.91 15.38
CA LYS A 308 -24.54 -29.48 15.61
C LYS A 308 -23.52 -28.68 14.78
N GLN A 309 -23.98 -27.71 14.00
CA GLN A 309 -23.10 -26.84 13.22
C GLN A 309 -22.65 -25.67 14.11
N TYR A 310 -21.35 -25.46 14.19
CA TYR A 310 -20.73 -24.39 14.97
C TYR A 310 -20.03 -23.46 14.01
N HIS A 311 -20.32 -22.16 14.10
CA HIS A 311 -19.77 -21.15 13.22
C HIS A 311 -19.32 -19.95 14.04
N LEU A 312 -18.11 -19.46 13.78
CA LEU A 312 -17.56 -18.28 14.46
C LEU A 312 -18.43 -17.03 14.28
N THR A 313 -19.11 -16.89 13.13
CA THR A 313 -20.08 -15.80 12.88
C THR A 313 -21.18 -15.70 13.91
N ASN A 314 -21.54 -16.82 14.54
CA ASN A 314 -22.65 -16.91 15.46
C ASN A 314 -22.22 -16.61 16.91
N CYS A 315 -20.92 -16.39 17.14
CA CYS A 315 -20.38 -16.09 18.46
C CYS A 315 -20.41 -14.57 18.70
N ASN A 316 -20.78 -14.16 19.92
CA ASN A 316 -20.76 -12.74 20.29
C ASN A 316 -19.36 -12.24 20.70
N ARG A 317 -18.33 -12.60 19.93
CA ARG A 317 -16.94 -12.23 20.18
C ARG A 317 -16.26 -11.73 18.91
N PRO A 318 -15.57 -10.59 18.95
CA PRO A 318 -14.73 -10.16 17.84
C PRO A 318 -13.61 -11.16 17.58
N PHE A 319 -13.41 -11.51 16.32
CA PHE A 319 -12.35 -12.42 15.91
C PHE A 319 -11.78 -12.04 14.53
N LEU A 320 -10.56 -12.48 14.27
CA LEU A 320 -9.91 -12.42 12.97
C LEU A 320 -9.31 -13.77 12.65
N LYS A 321 -9.80 -14.43 11.60
CA LYS A 321 -9.28 -15.70 11.08
C LYS A 321 -8.42 -15.43 9.86
N ILE A 322 -7.16 -15.81 9.93
CA ILE A 322 -6.21 -15.67 8.84
C ILE A 322 -5.64 -17.02 8.39
N GLN A 323 -5.32 -17.11 7.11
CA GLN A 323 -4.66 -18.25 6.46
C GLN A 323 -3.28 -17.85 5.98
N PHE A 324 -2.26 -18.64 6.32
CA PHE A 324 -0.91 -18.48 5.76
C PHE A 324 -0.71 -19.36 4.53
N ASP A 325 -0.08 -18.79 3.50
CA ASP A 325 0.41 -19.53 2.36
C ASP A 325 1.78 -20.10 2.70
N THR A 326 1.81 -21.32 3.23
CA THR A 326 3.05 -22.08 3.36
C THR A 326 3.03 -23.28 2.42
N PRO A 327 4.15 -23.62 1.76
CA PRO A 327 4.18 -24.64 0.72
C PRO A 327 3.82 -26.05 1.21
N ILE A 328 3.92 -26.31 2.52
CA ILE A 328 3.77 -27.66 3.07
C ILE A 328 2.39 -27.87 3.70
N ILE A 329 1.87 -26.90 4.46
CA ILE A 329 0.60 -27.05 5.19
C ILE A 329 -0.13 -25.70 5.24
N LYS A 330 -1.44 -25.68 4.94
CA LYS A 330 -2.28 -24.52 5.23
C LYS A 330 -2.31 -24.29 6.75
N GLN A 331 -1.68 -23.22 7.22
CA GLN A 331 -1.70 -22.87 8.63
C GLN A 331 -2.78 -21.81 8.85
N MET A 332 -3.73 -22.08 9.74
CA MET A 332 -4.71 -21.09 10.19
C MET A 332 -4.29 -20.48 11.52
N ALA A 333 -4.57 -19.19 11.69
CA ALA A 333 -4.58 -18.54 13.00
C ALA A 333 -5.89 -17.81 13.22
N ILE A 334 -6.41 -17.87 14.44
CA ILE A 334 -7.62 -17.17 14.86
C ILE A 334 -7.23 -16.29 16.04
N PHE A 335 -7.34 -14.98 15.86
CA PHE A 335 -7.19 -14.00 16.93
C PHE A 335 -8.55 -13.69 17.50
N ILE A 336 -8.68 -13.80 18.83
CA ILE A 336 -9.87 -13.43 19.58
C ILE A 336 -9.60 -12.10 20.25
N ALA A 337 -10.53 -11.16 20.12
CA ALA A 337 -10.45 -9.89 20.80
C ALA A 337 -11.59 -9.68 21.81
N ARG A 338 -11.33 -8.82 22.79
CA ARG A 338 -12.28 -8.37 23.80
C ARG A 338 -12.79 -6.98 23.41
N PRO A 339 -14.11 -6.81 23.22
CA PRO A 339 -14.71 -5.51 22.92
C PRO A 339 -14.25 -4.43 23.91
N GLY A 340 -13.98 -3.23 23.38
CA GLY A 340 -13.55 -2.10 24.21
C GLY A 340 -12.11 -2.15 24.74
N THR A 341 -11.36 -3.25 24.52
CA THR A 341 -9.94 -3.32 24.88
C THR A 341 -9.06 -3.25 23.64
N GLN A 342 -7.94 -2.53 23.75
CA GLN A 342 -6.91 -2.57 22.72
C GLN A 342 -6.08 -3.84 22.88
N GLN A 343 -5.94 -4.62 21.81
CA GLN A 343 -5.08 -5.80 21.78
C GLN A 343 -4.14 -5.72 20.58
N ILE A 344 -2.92 -6.20 20.76
CA ILE A 344 -1.88 -6.15 19.73
C ILE A 344 -1.27 -7.55 19.63
N PHE A 345 -1.32 -8.12 18.43
CA PHE A 345 -0.69 -9.38 18.07
C PHE A 345 0.47 -9.11 17.12
N LYS A 346 1.60 -9.75 17.35
CA LYS A 346 2.85 -9.51 16.64
C LYS A 346 3.17 -10.69 15.74
N ILE A 347 3.57 -10.38 14.51
CA ILE A 347 4.09 -11.36 13.55
C ILE A 347 5.52 -10.98 13.21
N GLY A 348 6.44 -11.95 13.27
CA GLY A 348 7.85 -11.74 12.94
C GLY A 348 8.69 -12.96 13.20
N ARG A 349 10.02 -12.86 13.02
CA ARG A 349 10.93 -14.00 13.28
C ARG A 349 11.35 -14.17 14.75
N SER A 350 11.04 -13.20 15.60
CA SER A 350 11.45 -13.23 17.00
C SER A 350 10.56 -14.15 17.83
N GLN A 351 11.11 -14.70 18.92
CA GLN A 351 10.38 -15.61 19.83
C GLN A 351 9.34 -14.88 20.68
N ASP A 352 9.41 -13.56 20.77
CA ASP A 352 8.43 -12.72 21.47
C ASP A 352 7.22 -12.34 20.60
N CYS A 353 7.11 -12.90 19.39
CA CYS A 353 5.96 -12.72 18.52
C CYS A 353 4.89 -13.80 18.77
N ASP A 354 3.62 -13.42 18.65
CA ASP A 354 2.49 -14.35 18.70
C ASP A 354 2.53 -15.35 17.55
N ILE A 355 2.94 -14.89 16.37
CA ILE A 355 3.18 -15.75 15.20
C ILE A 355 4.63 -15.60 14.78
N ILE A 356 5.35 -16.71 14.93
CA ILE A 356 6.77 -16.82 14.61
C ILE A 356 6.91 -17.33 13.18
N VAL A 357 7.58 -16.56 12.33
CA VAL A 357 7.91 -16.97 10.97
C VAL A 357 9.42 -17.04 10.81
N ASN A 358 9.94 -18.26 10.64
CA ASN A 358 11.38 -18.52 10.58
C ASN A 358 11.96 -18.27 9.18
N MET A 359 11.94 -17.00 8.76
CA MET A 359 12.48 -16.57 7.46
C MET A 359 13.40 -15.37 7.64
N ASN A 360 14.54 -15.39 6.94
CA ASN A 360 15.52 -14.29 7.01
C ASN A 360 14.99 -13.00 6.36
N THR A 361 14.07 -13.14 5.40
CA THR A 361 13.36 -12.05 4.74
C THR A 361 12.31 -11.39 5.64
N ILE A 362 12.07 -11.92 6.84
CA ILE A 362 11.12 -11.38 7.81
C ILE A 362 11.90 -10.73 8.95
N SER A 363 11.50 -9.50 9.31
CA SER A 363 12.08 -8.76 10.42
C SER A 363 11.76 -9.44 11.75
N ARG A 364 12.56 -9.17 12.79
CA ARG A 364 12.29 -9.66 14.16
C ARG A 364 10.85 -9.41 14.58
N LYS A 365 10.35 -8.22 14.26
CA LYS A 365 8.96 -7.79 14.43
C LYS A 365 8.53 -7.10 13.15
N GLN A 366 7.82 -7.85 12.32
CA GLN A 366 7.56 -7.49 10.93
C GLN A 366 6.28 -6.68 10.80
N THR A 367 5.21 -7.12 11.45
CA THR A 367 3.91 -6.45 11.41
C THR A 367 3.17 -6.65 12.73
N GLN A 368 2.20 -5.79 13.00
CA GLN A 368 1.28 -5.92 14.12
C GLN A 368 -0.15 -5.92 13.61
N ILE A 369 -0.94 -6.86 14.12
CA ILE A 369 -2.39 -6.88 14.00
C ILE A 369 -2.94 -6.27 15.30
N LYS A 370 -3.74 -5.22 15.19
CA LYS A 370 -4.31 -4.49 16.31
C LYS A 370 -5.81 -4.65 16.28
N PHE A 371 -6.40 -4.92 17.44
CA PHE A 371 -7.82 -4.68 17.64
C PHE A 371 -7.96 -3.38 18.41
N ASN A 372 -8.57 -2.37 17.79
CA ASN A 372 -8.72 -1.03 18.36
C ASN A 372 -10.08 -0.46 17.96
N ARG A 373 -10.78 0.20 18.89
CA ARG A 373 -12.11 0.82 18.65
C ARG A 373 -13.09 -0.11 17.89
N ASN A 374 -13.10 -1.38 18.27
CA ASN A 374 -13.88 -2.44 17.61
C ASN A 374 -13.61 -2.58 16.11
N GLN A 375 -12.35 -2.46 15.70
CA GLN A 375 -11.87 -2.68 14.33
C GLN A 375 -10.55 -3.46 14.36
N TRP A 376 -10.36 -4.32 13.36
CA TRP A 376 -9.10 -4.99 13.12
C TRP A 376 -8.26 -4.13 12.17
N GLU A 377 -7.05 -3.81 12.61
CA GLU A 377 -6.10 -2.97 11.89
C GLU A 377 -4.76 -3.71 11.74
N ILE A 378 -4.03 -3.43 10.66
CA ILE A 378 -2.67 -3.91 10.44
C ILE A 378 -1.72 -2.73 10.26
N CYS A 379 -0.53 -2.82 10.85
CA CYS A 379 0.54 -1.84 10.64
C CYS A 379 1.90 -2.51 10.46
N ASP A 380 2.81 -1.82 9.77
CA ASP A 380 4.18 -2.30 9.57
C ASP A 380 5.11 -2.02 10.76
N GLY A 381 5.99 -2.97 11.08
CA GLY A 381 7.02 -2.83 12.12
C GLY A 381 6.51 -2.78 13.56
N GLU A 382 7.39 -2.33 14.48
CA GLU A 382 7.05 -2.11 15.90
C GLU A 382 7.74 -0.83 16.43
N GLY A 383 7.05 -0.12 17.32
CA GLY A 383 7.64 0.94 18.13
C GLY A 383 7.88 2.20 17.32
N THR A 384 9.13 2.48 16.94
CA THR A 384 9.50 3.58 16.04
C THR A 384 10.04 3.09 14.70
N LYS A 385 10.24 1.78 14.53
CA LYS A 385 10.94 1.21 13.37
C LYS A 385 9.97 0.52 12.42
N GLN A 386 10.07 0.85 11.14
CA GLN A 386 9.46 0.07 10.06
C GLN A 386 10.22 -1.24 9.84
N SER A 387 9.57 -2.21 9.21
CA SER A 387 10.22 -3.45 8.85
C SER A 387 11.15 -3.26 7.65
N ALA A 388 12.19 -4.10 7.53
CA ALA A 388 13.21 -3.94 6.48
C ALA A 388 12.64 -4.15 5.07
N ASN A 389 11.68 -5.08 4.94
CA ASN A 389 11.10 -5.50 3.66
C ASN A 389 9.67 -4.98 3.45
N GLY A 390 9.14 -4.22 4.41
CA GLY A 390 7.78 -3.70 4.38
C GLY A 390 6.71 -4.76 4.62
N THR A 391 5.53 -4.27 4.93
CA THR A 391 4.27 -5.02 4.93
C THR A 391 3.41 -4.43 3.84
N TRP A 392 2.83 -5.28 3.00
CA TRP A 392 2.12 -4.85 1.80
C TRP A 392 0.73 -5.48 1.74
N GLN A 393 -0.25 -4.75 1.24
CA GLN A 393 -1.62 -5.21 1.00
C GLN A 393 -1.85 -5.36 -0.50
N SER A 394 -2.38 -6.50 -0.93
CA SER A 394 -2.77 -6.73 -2.31
C SER A 394 -4.02 -5.94 -2.70
N LEU A 395 -4.03 -5.38 -3.91
CA LEU A 395 -5.23 -4.83 -4.54
C LEU A 395 -6.19 -5.92 -5.00
N GLN A 396 -5.66 -7.11 -5.28
CA GLN A 396 -6.48 -8.30 -5.57
C GLN A 396 -7.00 -8.89 -4.27
N GLN A 397 -8.27 -9.29 -4.27
CA GLN A 397 -8.88 -10.04 -3.18
C GLN A 397 -8.46 -11.51 -3.24
N PHE A 398 -8.34 -12.13 -2.08
CA PHE A 398 -8.13 -13.56 -1.93
C PHE A 398 -9.37 -14.32 -2.40
N GLU A 399 -9.21 -15.13 -3.44
CA GLU A 399 -10.24 -16.07 -3.84
C GLU A 399 -10.32 -17.21 -2.84
N ASN A 400 -11.33 -17.20 -1.99
CA ASN A 400 -11.61 -18.34 -1.15
C ASN A 400 -12.18 -19.47 -2.03
N PRO A 401 -11.49 -20.62 -2.17
CA PRO A 401 -11.97 -21.72 -3.02
C PRO A 401 -13.34 -22.25 -2.57
N LEU A 402 -13.71 -22.03 -1.31
CA LEU A 402 -15.00 -22.44 -0.75
C LEU A 402 -16.15 -21.50 -1.14
N ASN A 403 -15.85 -20.27 -1.54
CA ASN A 403 -16.82 -19.27 -1.98
C ASN A 403 -16.21 -18.48 -3.15
N PRO A 404 -16.24 -19.02 -4.38
CA PRO A 404 -15.77 -18.30 -5.55
C PRO A 404 -16.67 -17.08 -5.77
N ILE A 405 -16.25 -15.93 -5.24
CA ILE A 405 -16.81 -14.64 -5.62
C ILE A 405 -16.40 -14.43 -7.07
N GLN A 406 -17.35 -14.12 -7.96
CA GLN A 406 -17.03 -13.73 -9.33
C GLN A 406 -15.94 -12.66 -9.28
N GLN A 407 -14.79 -12.90 -9.93
CA GLN A 407 -13.65 -12.00 -9.97
C GLN A 407 -14.13 -10.61 -10.40
N LYS A 408 -14.39 -9.74 -9.42
CA LYS A 408 -14.64 -8.33 -9.70
C LYS A 408 -13.28 -7.76 -10.04
N THR A 409 -13.19 -7.11 -11.20
CA THR A 409 -12.03 -6.33 -11.58
C THR A 409 -11.62 -5.46 -10.38
N PRO A 410 -10.35 -5.49 -9.95
CA PRO A 410 -9.92 -4.72 -8.79
C PRO A 410 -10.34 -3.26 -8.95
N GLN A 411 -10.99 -2.72 -7.92
CA GLN A 411 -11.39 -1.32 -7.96
C GLN A 411 -10.13 -0.43 -7.99
N PRO A 412 -10.12 0.63 -8.81
CA PRO A 412 -9.00 1.56 -8.82
C PRO A 412 -8.77 2.15 -7.42
N LEU A 413 -7.55 2.01 -6.91
CA LEU A 413 -7.14 2.60 -5.64
C LEU A 413 -6.60 4.00 -5.89
N LYS A 414 -7.08 4.98 -5.13
CA LYS A 414 -6.56 6.34 -5.18
C LYS A 414 -5.11 6.38 -4.69
N ILE A 415 -4.24 6.98 -5.48
CA ILE A 415 -2.84 7.23 -5.10
C ILE A 415 -2.79 8.40 -4.11
N GLU A 416 -2.03 8.21 -3.04
CA GLU A 416 -1.79 9.22 -1.99
C GLU A 416 -0.34 9.71 -2.04
N ASP A 417 -0.07 10.86 -1.42
CA ASP A 417 1.30 11.38 -1.31
C ASP A 417 2.18 10.41 -0.51
N LYS A 418 3.38 10.13 -1.01
CA LYS A 418 4.36 9.16 -0.48
C LYS A 418 3.89 7.71 -0.48
N MET A 419 2.80 7.40 -1.18
CA MET A 419 2.35 6.03 -1.36
C MET A 419 3.40 5.23 -2.12
N GLU A 420 3.62 4.00 -1.67
CA GLU A 420 4.45 3.03 -2.37
C GLU A 420 3.60 1.87 -2.87
N ILE A 421 3.74 1.53 -4.15
CA ILE A 421 3.20 0.29 -4.72
C ILE A 421 4.35 -0.63 -5.11
N LYS A 422 4.13 -1.93 -4.98
CA LYS A 422 5.05 -2.98 -5.38
C LYS A 422 4.38 -3.86 -6.43
N VAL A 423 5.09 -4.07 -7.54
CA VAL A 423 4.70 -4.98 -8.62
C VAL A 423 5.89 -5.90 -8.87
N SER A 424 5.76 -7.19 -8.56
CA SER A 424 6.92 -8.09 -8.45
C SER A 424 7.94 -7.52 -7.45
N ASP A 425 9.22 -7.42 -7.81
CA ASP A 425 10.29 -6.85 -6.96
C ASP A 425 10.53 -5.34 -7.15
N ILE A 426 9.72 -4.69 -7.99
CA ILE A 426 9.87 -3.28 -8.34
C ILE A 426 8.88 -2.45 -7.53
N ILE A 427 9.41 -1.42 -6.89
CA ILE A 427 8.65 -0.48 -6.06
C ILE A 427 8.55 0.84 -6.80
N PHE A 428 7.33 1.35 -6.89
CA PHE A 428 7.02 2.69 -7.37
C PHE A 428 6.60 3.54 -6.18
N ARG A 429 7.32 4.62 -5.94
CA ARG A 429 6.99 5.62 -4.92
C ARG A 429 6.47 6.88 -5.58
N PHE A 430 5.33 7.34 -5.10
CA PHE A 430 4.65 8.53 -5.60
C PHE A 430 4.89 9.70 -4.65
N ASP A 431 5.51 10.78 -5.12
CA ASP A 431 5.63 12.02 -4.37
C ASP A 431 4.87 13.13 -5.12
N MET A 432 3.83 13.66 -4.49
CA MET A 432 2.95 14.68 -5.07
C MET A 432 3.49 16.07 -4.75
N ALA A 433 3.92 16.81 -5.77
CA ALA A 433 4.49 18.14 -5.58
C ALA A 433 3.55 19.24 -6.11
N LYS A 434 3.47 20.33 -5.35
CA LYS A 434 2.82 21.60 -5.71
C LYS A 434 1.31 21.53 -6.06
N PHE A 435 0.59 20.42 -5.80
CA PHE A 435 -0.87 20.31 -6.01
C PHE A 435 -1.75 21.13 -5.01
N GLY A 436 -1.22 22.26 -4.49
CA GLY A 436 -1.78 23.18 -3.49
C GLY A 436 -0.84 23.31 -2.28
N ILE A 437 -0.40 24.46 -1.75
CA ILE A 437 -0.88 25.86 -1.74
C ILE A 437 0.34 26.82 -1.69
N THR A 438 1.26 26.79 -2.65
CA THR A 438 2.49 27.62 -2.55
C THR A 438 2.81 28.53 -3.72
N LYS A 439 1.86 28.77 -4.61
CA LYS A 439 1.79 30.10 -5.23
C LYS A 439 0.35 30.57 -5.15
N ARG A 440 0.16 31.71 -4.48
CA ARG A 440 -0.90 32.63 -4.87
C ARG A 440 -0.68 32.83 -6.37
N LEU A 441 -1.37 32.09 -7.24
CA LEU A 441 -1.76 32.67 -8.51
C LEU A 441 -2.58 33.88 -8.07
N LYS A 442 -1.93 35.05 -7.96
CA LYS A 442 -2.67 36.30 -7.96
C LYS A 442 -3.55 36.17 -9.18
N LEU A 443 -4.87 36.27 -9.00
CA LEU A 443 -5.74 36.58 -10.13
C LEU A 443 -5.16 37.85 -10.74
N ASN A 444 -4.36 37.68 -11.78
CA ASN A 444 -3.81 38.75 -12.58
C ASN A 444 -4.67 38.82 -13.83
N ASN A 445 -4.68 39.97 -14.49
CA ASN A 445 -5.51 40.17 -15.67
C ASN A 445 -5.20 39.18 -16.79
N HIS A 446 -4.02 38.53 -16.78
CA HIS A 446 -3.66 37.47 -17.71
C HIS A 446 -4.46 36.19 -17.47
N LEU A 447 -4.48 35.67 -16.23
CA LEU A 447 -5.29 34.49 -15.89
C LEU A 447 -6.78 34.77 -16.09
N TYR A 448 -7.22 36.02 -15.87
CA TYR A 448 -8.57 36.45 -16.22
C TYR A 448 -8.82 36.33 -17.73
N LYS A 449 -7.98 36.94 -18.58
CA LYS A 449 -8.09 36.88 -20.04
C LYS A 449 -8.01 35.46 -20.62
N GLU A 450 -7.19 34.61 -20.02
CA GLU A 450 -6.99 33.22 -20.45
C GLU A 450 -8.18 32.33 -20.10
N LEU A 451 -8.79 32.55 -18.92
CA LEU A 451 -9.98 31.82 -18.48
C LEU A 451 -11.29 32.39 -19.04
N THR A 452 -11.29 33.65 -19.47
CA THR A 452 -12.38 34.30 -20.20
C THR A 452 -12.07 34.37 -21.69
N ARG A 453 -11.41 33.37 -22.30
CA ARG A 453 -11.38 33.22 -23.77
C ARG A 453 -12.81 33.05 -24.29
N ILE A 454 -13.50 34.17 -24.33
CA ILE A 454 -14.51 34.57 -25.28
C ILE A 454 -13.66 34.98 -26.48
N ASP A 455 -13.10 33.99 -27.16
CA ASP A 455 -12.66 34.22 -28.53
C ASP A 455 -13.96 34.19 -29.35
N ASP A 456 -14.36 35.38 -29.78
CA ASP A 456 -15.34 35.71 -30.82
C ASP A 456 -16.65 34.91 -30.86
N PHE A 457 -17.67 35.45 -30.20
CA PHE A 457 -19.06 35.40 -30.65
C PHE A 457 -19.63 36.81 -30.76
#